data_AF-A0A6I1W2C9-F1
#
_entry.id   AF-A0A6I1W2C9-F1
#
_cell.length_a   1.000
_cell.length_b   1.000
_cell.length_c   1.000
_cell.angle_alpha   90.00
_cell.angle_beta   90.00
_cell.angle_gamma   90.00
#
_symmetry.space_group_name_H-M   'P 1'
#
loop_
_entity.id
_entity.type
_entity.pdbx_description
1 polymer ?
#
loop_
_entity_poly.entity_id
_entity_poly.type
_entity_poly.pdbx_seq_one_letter_code
_entity_poly.pdbx_strand_id
1 'polypeptide(L)'
;FLQESAATDDLAITPVAEASVSLRTKKGMIRPRGTNQQRYVKEILGNDINFGIGPAGTGKTYLAVACAVDALEREQIRRILLVRPAVEAG
;
A
#
# COMPACT_ATOMS: atom_id res chain seq x y z
N PHE A 1 -38.45 7.39 -2.30
CA PHE A 1 -38.24 8.85 -2.29
C PHE A 1 -37.55 9.17 -0.96
N LEU A 2 -36.27 9.59 -1.03
CA LEU A 2 -35.33 10.06 0.02
C LEU A 2 -34.97 9.08 1.16
N GLN A 3 -33.71 8.63 1.30
CA GLN A 3 -32.53 9.31 1.94
C GLN A 3 -32.86 9.75 3.37
N GLU A 4 -32.08 9.51 4.43
CA GLU A 4 -30.65 9.29 4.67
C GLU A 4 -30.55 8.78 6.13
N SER A 5 -29.58 7.93 6.48
CA SER A 5 -28.47 8.37 7.33
C SER A 5 -27.36 7.34 7.21
N ALA A 6 -26.31 7.72 6.50
CA ALA A 6 -25.03 7.03 6.51
C ALA A 6 -24.48 7.09 7.94
N ALA A 7 -24.29 5.93 8.55
CA ALA A 7 -23.40 5.81 9.69
C ALA A 7 -21.98 6.05 9.16
N THR A 8 -21.46 7.25 9.37
CA THR A 8 -20.04 7.57 9.21
C THR A 8 -19.29 6.76 10.26
N ASP A 9 -18.83 5.58 9.87
CA ASP A 9 -17.89 4.80 10.66
C ASP A 9 -16.54 5.51 10.56
N ASP A 10 -16.33 6.48 11.46
CA ASP A 10 -15.06 7.18 11.65
C ASP A 10 -14.05 6.15 12.16
N LEU A 11 -13.43 5.44 11.21
CA LEU A 11 -12.31 4.56 11.46
C LEU A 11 -11.19 5.39 12.10
N ALA A 12 -11.06 5.25 13.42
CA ALA A 12 -10.03 5.90 14.21
C ALA A 12 -8.65 5.56 13.63
N ILE A 13 -8.07 6.52 12.91
CA ILE A 13 -6.70 6.44 12.40
C ILE A 13 -5.80 6.50 13.64
N THR A 14 -5.41 5.33 14.13
CA THR A 14 -4.43 5.24 15.21
C THR A 14 -3.11 5.83 14.66
N PRO A 15 -2.52 6.86 15.30
CA PRO A 15 -1.30 7.48 14.81
C PRO A 15 -0.15 6.49 15.02
N VAL A 16 0.11 5.69 14.01
CA VAL A 16 1.19 4.71 14.09
C VAL A 16 2.51 5.46 13.89
N ALA A 17 3.42 5.37 14.86
CA ALA A 17 4.69 6.10 14.96
C ALA A 17 5.53 6.22 13.67
N GLU A 18 6.12 7.40 13.44
CA GLU A 18 6.93 7.81 12.28
C GLU A 18 8.27 7.05 12.17
N ALA A 19 8.24 5.73 12.03
CA ALA A 19 9.41 4.96 11.60
C ALA A 19 9.58 5.17 10.09
N SER A 20 10.69 5.78 9.68
CA SER A 20 11.06 5.88 8.26
C SER A 20 11.17 4.48 7.65
N VAL A 21 10.15 4.05 6.91
CA VAL A 21 10.16 2.73 6.28
C VAL A 21 11.10 2.76 5.08
N SER A 22 12.09 1.86 5.05
CA SER A 22 12.95 1.65 3.88
C SER A 22 12.79 0.22 3.39
N LEU A 23 12.52 0.09 2.09
CA LEU A 23 12.28 -1.18 1.41
C LEU A 23 13.54 -1.56 0.65
N ARG A 24 14.10 -2.73 0.91
CA ARG A 24 15.29 -3.22 0.22
C ARG A 24 14.87 -4.12 -0.94
N THR A 25 15.46 -3.88 -2.08
CA THR A 25 15.32 -4.73 -3.26
C THR A 25 16.69 -4.95 -3.88
N LYS A 26 16.85 -5.98 -4.71
CA LYS A 26 18.06 -6.20 -5.54
C LYS A 26 18.48 -4.98 -6.36
N LYS A 27 17.52 -4.13 -6.77
CA LYS A 27 17.78 -2.92 -7.57
C LYS A 27 18.14 -1.69 -6.73
N GLY A 28 18.15 -1.81 -5.41
CA GLY A 28 18.50 -0.73 -4.48
C GLY A 28 17.43 -0.48 -3.42
N MET A 29 17.65 0.59 -2.67
CA MET A 29 16.77 0.98 -1.58
C MET A 29 15.65 1.90 -2.08
N ILE A 30 14.42 1.51 -1.81
CA ILE A 30 13.20 2.26 -2.15
C ILE A 30 12.68 2.91 -0.88
N ARG A 31 12.42 4.22 -0.94
CA ARG A 31 11.88 4.99 0.18
C ARG A 31 10.63 5.75 -0.25
N PRO A 32 9.52 5.66 0.51
CA PRO A 32 8.38 6.54 0.33
C PRO A 32 8.81 7.99 0.61
N ARG A 33 8.36 8.93 -0.22
CA ARG A 33 8.79 10.34 -0.14
C ARG A 33 7.82 11.18 0.69
N GLY A 34 6.53 11.14 0.35
CA GLY A 34 5.49 11.93 1.01
C GLY A 34 4.77 11.17 2.13
N THR A 35 4.06 11.91 3.00
CA THR A 35 3.30 11.37 4.13
C THR A 35 2.31 10.28 3.71
N ASN A 36 1.57 10.48 2.63
CA ASN A 36 0.61 9.50 2.12
C ASN A 36 1.28 8.20 1.65
N GLN A 37 2.49 8.28 1.07
CA GLN A 37 3.25 7.10 0.67
C GLN A 37 3.79 6.34 1.88
N GLN A 38 4.27 7.06 2.89
CA GLN A 38 4.74 6.47 4.15
C GLN A 38 3.59 5.74 4.85
N ARG A 39 2.42 6.41 4.96
CA ARG A 39 1.20 5.80 5.47
C ARG A 39 0.82 4.57 4.65
N TYR A 40 0.77 4.67 3.33
CA TYR A 40 0.40 3.54 2.46
C TYR A 40 1.31 2.31 2.66
N VAL A 41 2.62 2.50 2.67
CA VAL A 41 3.60 1.42 2.94
C VAL A 41 3.35 0.78 4.31
N LYS A 42 3.06 1.61 5.31
CA LYS A 42 2.79 1.14 6.65
C LYS A 42 1.52 0.31 6.76
N GLU A 43 0.45 0.77 6.13
CA GLU A 43 -0.81 0.05 6.05
C GLU A 43 -0.65 -1.28 5.30
N ILE A 44 0.29 -1.39 4.35
CA ILE A 44 0.62 -2.68 3.68
C ILE A 44 1.27 -3.65 4.67
N LEU A 45 2.14 -3.16 5.56
CA LEU A 45 2.87 -4.01 6.50
C LEU A 45 2.04 -4.39 7.74
N GLY A 46 1.03 -3.59 8.08
CA GLY A 46 0.21 -3.77 9.27
C GLY A 46 -1.10 -4.54 9.06
N ASN A 47 -1.53 -4.74 7.81
CA ASN A 47 -2.83 -5.34 7.50
C ASN A 47 -2.67 -6.48 6.47
N ASP A 48 -3.52 -7.51 6.58
CA ASP A 48 -3.54 -8.63 5.62
C ASP A 48 -3.98 -8.21 4.21
N ILE A 49 -4.86 -7.20 4.12
CA ILE A 49 -5.43 -6.68 2.87
C ILE A 49 -5.34 -5.15 2.89
N ASN A 50 -4.88 -4.55 1.79
CA ASN A 50 -4.79 -3.10 1.61
C ASN A 50 -5.29 -2.68 0.22
N PHE A 51 -6.11 -1.64 0.17
CA PHE A 51 -6.58 -1.01 -1.06
C PHE A 51 -5.84 0.30 -1.33
N GLY A 52 -4.96 0.29 -2.35
CA GLY A 52 -4.27 1.49 -2.81
C GLY A 52 -5.12 2.33 -3.76
N ILE A 53 -5.80 3.37 -3.25
CA ILE A 53 -6.61 4.29 -4.05
C ILE A 53 -5.88 5.63 -4.25
N GLY A 54 -5.91 6.17 -5.47
CA GLY A 54 -5.40 7.52 -5.75
C GLY A 54 -4.99 7.74 -7.20
N PRO A 55 -4.58 8.97 -7.57
CA PRO A 55 -4.24 9.33 -8.95
C PRO A 55 -3.08 8.52 -9.53
N ALA A 56 -2.96 8.49 -10.86
CA ALA A 56 -1.80 7.93 -11.54
C ALA A 56 -0.50 8.61 -11.06
N GLY A 57 0.62 7.87 -11.07
CA GLY A 57 1.94 8.41 -10.68
C GLY A 57 2.19 8.56 -9.16
N THR A 58 1.20 8.31 -8.30
CA THR A 58 1.37 8.42 -6.83
C THR A 58 2.12 7.27 -6.17
N GLY A 59 2.50 6.24 -6.94
CA GLY A 59 3.38 5.15 -6.48
C GLY A 59 2.67 3.96 -5.83
N LYS A 60 1.33 3.88 -5.89
CA LYS A 60 0.51 2.80 -5.27
C LYS A 60 0.96 1.39 -5.68
N THR A 61 1.08 1.15 -6.99
CA THR A 61 1.55 -0.14 -7.53
C THR A 61 3.03 -0.35 -7.22
N TYR A 62 3.86 0.68 -7.43
CA TYR A 62 5.30 0.58 -7.25
C TYR A 62 5.70 0.26 -5.80
N LEU A 63 5.11 0.96 -4.82
CA LEU A 63 5.38 0.75 -3.40
C LEU A 63 4.82 -0.58 -2.90
N ALA A 64 3.64 -1.01 -3.36
CA ALA A 64 3.11 -2.33 -3.02
C ALA A 64 4.03 -3.45 -3.51
N VAL A 65 4.49 -3.37 -4.75
CA VAL A 65 5.45 -4.33 -5.30
C VAL A 65 6.78 -4.27 -4.56
N ALA A 66 7.26 -3.08 -4.18
CA ALA A 66 8.49 -2.94 -3.39
C ALA A 66 8.37 -3.61 -2.01
N CYS A 67 7.22 -3.49 -1.33
CA CYS A 67 6.96 -4.21 -0.08
C CYS A 67 6.96 -5.73 -0.30
N ALA A 68 6.32 -6.21 -1.36
CA ALA A 68 6.28 -7.64 -1.66
C ALA A 68 7.67 -8.20 -1.98
N VAL A 69 8.50 -7.46 -2.72
CA VAL A 69 9.88 -7.87 -3.03
C VAL A 69 10.75 -7.87 -1.77
N ASP A 70 10.64 -6.86 -0.91
CA ASP A 70 11.36 -6.82 0.38
C ASP A 70 10.95 -8.01 1.27
N ALA A 71 9.66 -8.33 1.36
CA ALA A 71 9.17 -9.50 2.09
C ALA A 71 9.67 -10.83 1.50
N LEU A 72 9.77 -10.93 0.18
CA LEU A 72 10.33 -12.10 -0.51
C LEU A 72 11.83 -12.25 -0.23
N GLU A 73 12.59 -11.16 -0.26
CA GLU A 73 14.03 -11.14 0.04
C GLU A 73 14.33 -11.47 1.50
N ARG A 74 13.42 -11.13 2.42
CA ARG A 74 13.48 -11.50 3.84
C ARG A 74 12.92 -12.89 4.14
N GLU A 75 12.56 -13.66 3.11
CA GLU A 75 11.98 -15.00 3.23
C GLU A 75 10.67 -15.05 4.03
N GLN A 76 9.98 -13.91 4.18
CA GLN A 76 8.69 -13.82 4.87
C GLN A 76 7.55 -14.40 4.03
N ILE A 77 7.72 -14.43 2.72
CA ILE A 77 6.79 -15.03 1.76
C ILE A 77 7.53 -15.94 0.78
N ARG A 78 6.82 -16.88 0.16
CA ARG A 78 7.41 -17.86 -0.78
C ARG A 78 7.32 -17.45 -2.25
N ARG A 79 6.32 -16.64 -2.62
CA ARG A 79 6.06 -16.24 -4.01
C ARG A 79 5.22 -14.97 -4.09
N ILE A 80 5.36 -14.23 -5.19
CA ILE A 80 4.55 -13.06 -5.52
C ILE A 80 3.66 -13.41 -6.72
N LEU A 81 2.36 -13.12 -6.63
CA LEU A 81 1.42 -13.25 -7.74
C LEU A 81 0.95 -11.85 -8.15
N LEU A 82 1.21 -11.48 -9.40
CA LEU A 82 0.76 -10.21 -9.96
C LEU A 82 -0.37 -10.48 -10.94
N VAL A 83 -1.51 -9.84 -10.72
CA VAL A 83 -2.69 -9.95 -11.57
C VAL A 83 -3.03 -8.56 -12.09
N ARG A 84 -3.33 -8.47 -13.38
CA ARG A 84 -3.91 -7.29 -14.01
C ARG A 84 -5.21 -7.68 -14.70
N PRO A 85 -6.26 -6.85 -14.67
CA PRO A 85 -7.46 -7.10 -15.44
C PRO A 85 -7.13 -7.07 -16.94
N ALA A 86 -7.88 -7.85 -17.73
CA ALA A 86 -7.69 -7.90 -19.18
C ALA A 86 -8.13 -6.60 -19.90
N VAL A 87 -8.94 -5.79 -19.23
CA VAL A 87 -9.44 -4.51 -19.71
C VAL A 87 -8.93 -3.43 -18.76
N GLU A 88 -8.24 -2.43 -19.30
CA GLU A 88 -7.99 -1.18 -18.59
C GLU A 88 -9.07 -0.18 -19.04
N ALA A 89 -9.61 0.60 -18.11
CA ALA A 89 -10.57 1.65 -18.45
C ALA A 89 -9.86 2.63 -19.40
N GLY A 90 -10.31 2.64 -20.65
CA GLY A 90 -9.92 3.66 -21.64
C GLY A 90 -10.39 5.04 -21.21
#